data_AF-Q0W5I0-F1
#
_entry.id   AF-Q0W5I0-F1
#
_cell.length_a   1.000
_cell.length_b   1.000
_cell.length_c   1.000
_cell.angle_alpha   90.00
_cell.angle_beta   90.00
_cell.angle_gamma   90.00
#
_symmetry.space_group_name_H-M   'P 1'
#
loop_
_entity.id
_entity.type
_entity.pdbx_description
1 polymer ?
#
loop_
_entity_poly.entity_id
_entity_poly.type
_entity_poly.pdbx_seq_one_letter_code
_entity_poly.pdbx_strand_id
1 'polypeptide(L)'
;MSDGEPETGRIRIVVLLVAIAITILLLAGIGAIGYSILFPPVWSEELPFKNSTGQYDVVTKYRNATDVSAANLSIFLDSVTPAIEASIFEDPQYRPVEYAVLLHDEAQRHQINCSVIGTSMAGNVPRHALVAFHTTDEGMVYVDLTAMNVSASDYPGLDYSRIRLLRDSWKFRLPPMNASGGHPEAIERRDSQPVTYAELERFLAADRTEDQIYVMPEYTCLDFAVALHDRAGEAGIKSGIVAVSFEGRKDGHAFNVFPTTDKGLVYIDSTGLNQTRLADGDRPTDNVIYLKKGEELGSLPMTQVAGNLDYDFYLDRKAKILAYHEQWKQYGENLSEYNLEVVAFNAQSAANNRFYDSYSAECDQYAAAIAAYNYQMSLHNQAILTGSKPVPPAPTNLAELQAWKARLDDKYDQYSAEWSRLNAWSRQLDSKLANLKAWRSKLVNSEEYHWITYTPPGVVDVIEVYWG
;
A
#
# COMPACT_ATOMS: atom_id res chain seq x y z
N MET A 1 -51.42 -61.95 -27.76
CA MET A 1 -52.42 -61.18 -27.02
C MET A 1 -52.87 -62.03 -25.84
N SER A 2 -52.27 -61.82 -24.68
CA SER A 2 -52.82 -62.26 -23.40
C SER A 2 -52.83 -61.04 -22.50
N ASP A 3 -54.02 -60.49 -22.31
CA ASP A 3 -54.27 -59.34 -21.45
C ASP A 3 -54.03 -59.73 -19.99
N GLY A 4 -53.08 -59.05 -19.35
CA GLY A 4 -52.87 -59.11 -17.92
C GLY A 4 -53.88 -58.20 -17.22
N GLU A 5 -54.78 -58.80 -16.44
CA GLU A 5 -55.70 -58.10 -15.55
C GLU A 5 -54.96 -57.26 -14.49
N PRO A 6 -55.51 -56.10 -14.08
CA PRO A 6 -54.79 -55.15 -13.26
C PRO A 6 -54.86 -55.50 -11.77
N GLU A 7 -53.70 -55.49 -11.11
CA GLU A 7 -53.42 -55.69 -9.68
C GLU A 7 -54.07 -54.65 -8.73
N THR A 8 -55.15 -53.99 -9.14
CA THR A 8 -55.77 -52.86 -8.45
C THR A 8 -56.74 -53.26 -7.32
N GLY A 9 -57.20 -54.52 -7.30
CA GLY A 9 -58.17 -55.01 -6.31
C GLY A 9 -57.62 -55.18 -4.90
N ARG A 10 -56.37 -55.65 -4.75
CA ARG A 10 -55.77 -55.91 -3.42
C ARG A 10 -55.36 -54.63 -2.69
N ILE A 11 -54.89 -53.63 -3.42
CA ILE A 11 -54.51 -52.32 -2.85
C ILE A 11 -55.74 -51.61 -2.26
N ARG A 12 -56.90 -51.69 -2.92
CA ARG A 12 -58.15 -51.08 -2.44
C ARG A 12 -58.65 -51.68 -1.13
N ILE A 13 -58.51 -52.99 -0.92
CA ILE A 13 -58.94 -53.66 0.31
C ILE A 13 -58.04 -53.27 1.50
N VAL A 14 -56.72 -53.19 1.30
CA VAL A 14 -55.78 -52.78 2.35
C VAL A 14 -56.03 -51.32 2.76
N VAL A 15 -56.22 -50.42 1.78
CA VAL A 15 -56.53 -49.00 2.07
C VAL A 15 -57.86 -48.86 2.81
N LEU A 16 -58.88 -49.64 2.45
CA LEU A 16 -60.18 -49.62 3.14
C LEU A 16 -60.07 -50.13 4.58
N LEU A 17 -59.31 -51.20 4.82
CA LEU A 17 -59.10 -51.75 6.17
C LEU A 17 -58.32 -50.79 7.07
N VAL A 18 -57.32 -50.09 6.53
CA VAL A 18 -56.60 -49.04 7.25
C VAL A 18 -57.53 -47.86 7.58
N ALA A 19 -58.37 -47.44 6.63
CA ALA A 19 -59.34 -46.37 6.86
C ALA A 19 -60.38 -46.74 7.94
N ILE A 20 -60.85 -47.99 7.95
CA ILE A 20 -61.78 -48.49 8.99
C ILE A 20 -61.09 -48.53 10.36
N ALA A 21 -59.84 -48.98 10.44
CA ALA A 21 -59.09 -49.01 11.70
C ALA A 21 -58.85 -47.60 12.28
N ILE A 22 -58.49 -46.62 11.43
CA ILE A 22 -58.35 -45.22 11.82
C ILE A 22 -59.70 -44.65 12.30
N THR A 23 -60.80 -44.97 11.60
CA THR A 23 -62.15 -44.52 11.99
C THR A 23 -62.59 -45.09 13.34
N ILE A 24 -62.31 -46.38 13.61
CA ILE A 24 -62.61 -47.04 14.88
C ILE A 24 -61.78 -46.42 16.03
N LEU A 25 -60.50 -46.11 15.79
CA LEU A 25 -59.63 -45.44 16.77
C LEU A 25 -60.11 -44.01 17.10
N LEU A 26 -60.61 -43.28 16.11
CA LEU A 26 -61.19 -41.93 16.29
C LEU A 26 -62.52 -41.98 17.08
N LEU A 27 -63.40 -42.94 16.78
CA LEU A 27 -64.70 -43.09 17.45
C LEU A 27 -64.62 -43.60 18.90
N ALA A 28 -63.58 -44.36 19.26
CA ALA A 28 -63.43 -44.97 20.58
C ALA A 28 -62.93 -44.01 21.70
N GLY A 29 -62.80 -42.70 21.44
CA GLY A 29 -62.25 -41.75 22.41
C GLY A 29 -60.74 -41.92 22.67
N ILE A 30 -60.12 -42.97 22.08
CA ILE A 30 -58.67 -43.13 21.96
C ILE A 30 -58.09 -42.07 21.02
N GLY A 31 -58.92 -41.35 20.27
CA GLY A 31 -58.53 -40.32 19.30
C GLY A 31 -57.44 -39.36 19.79
N ALA A 32 -57.49 -38.87 21.03
CA ALA A 32 -56.44 -37.98 21.55
C ALA A 32 -55.09 -38.70 21.80
N ILE A 33 -55.14 -39.94 22.29
CA ILE A 33 -53.96 -40.78 22.56
C ILE A 33 -53.38 -41.30 21.23
N GLY A 34 -54.22 -41.83 20.35
CA GLY A 34 -53.85 -42.28 19.01
C GLY A 34 -53.32 -41.15 18.14
N TYR A 35 -53.90 -39.95 18.21
CA TYR A 35 -53.39 -38.76 17.52
C TYR A 35 -52.02 -38.33 18.06
N SER A 36 -51.79 -38.41 19.37
CA SER A 36 -50.49 -38.09 19.97
C SER A 36 -49.42 -39.15 19.68
N ILE A 37 -49.81 -40.40 19.42
CA ILE A 37 -48.90 -41.47 18.97
C ILE A 37 -48.56 -41.33 17.49
N LEU A 38 -49.56 -41.02 16.64
CA LEU A 38 -49.37 -40.88 15.19
C LEU A 38 -48.69 -39.55 14.81
N PHE A 39 -48.86 -38.52 15.63
CA PHE A 39 -48.27 -37.21 15.44
C PHE A 39 -47.63 -36.77 16.76
N PRO A 40 -46.44 -37.22 17.15
CA PRO A 40 -45.87 -36.77 18.42
C PRO A 40 -45.76 -35.23 18.46
N PRO A 41 -45.79 -34.60 19.65
CA PRO A 41 -45.64 -33.14 19.76
C PRO A 41 -44.30 -32.64 19.19
N VAL A 42 -43.29 -33.54 19.16
CA VAL A 42 -41.97 -33.32 18.58
C VAL A 42 -41.58 -34.56 17.78
N TRP A 43 -41.05 -34.40 16.58
CA TRP A 43 -40.45 -35.48 15.79
C TRP A 43 -39.16 -35.02 15.11
N SER A 44 -38.41 -35.98 14.57
CA SER A 44 -37.21 -35.70 13.78
C SER A 44 -37.47 -36.00 12.30
N GLU A 45 -36.93 -35.16 11.43
CA GLU A 45 -37.01 -35.31 9.98
C GLU A 45 -35.59 -35.31 9.40
N GLU A 46 -35.27 -36.29 8.56
CA GLU A 46 -33.98 -36.35 7.87
C GLU A 46 -33.96 -35.34 6.72
N LEU A 47 -32.89 -34.56 6.61
CA LEU A 47 -32.71 -33.63 5.50
C LEU A 47 -32.54 -34.39 4.18
N PRO A 48 -33.02 -33.84 3.04
CA PRO A 48 -32.89 -34.51 1.74
C PRO A 48 -31.47 -34.48 1.17
N PHE A 49 -30.52 -33.86 1.89
CA PHE A 49 -29.12 -33.71 1.50
C PHE A 49 -28.17 -33.98 2.65
N LYS A 50 -26.91 -34.23 2.29
CA LYS A 50 -25.83 -34.55 3.22
C LYS A 50 -25.18 -33.29 3.78
N ASN A 51 -24.69 -33.40 4.99
CA ASN A 51 -23.87 -32.40 5.68
C ASN A 51 -22.40 -32.48 5.26
N SER A 52 -21.54 -31.68 5.89
CA SER A 52 -20.11 -31.58 5.55
C SER A 52 -19.33 -32.90 5.68
N THR A 53 -19.83 -33.84 6.49
CA THR A 53 -19.22 -35.17 6.71
C THR A 53 -19.71 -36.23 5.73
N GLY A 54 -20.65 -35.88 4.84
CA GLY A 54 -21.28 -36.80 3.90
C GLY A 54 -22.39 -37.68 4.51
N GLN A 55 -22.85 -37.34 5.71
CA GLN A 55 -23.98 -37.97 6.40
C GLN A 55 -25.24 -37.11 6.25
N TYR A 56 -26.42 -37.71 6.38
CA TYR A 56 -27.67 -36.96 6.43
C TYR A 56 -27.90 -36.44 7.84
N ASP A 57 -28.17 -35.15 7.97
CA ASP A 57 -28.55 -34.55 9.26
C ASP A 57 -30.06 -34.69 9.49
N VAL A 58 -30.44 -34.61 10.77
CA VAL A 58 -31.85 -34.60 11.19
C VAL A 58 -32.18 -33.26 11.81
N VAL A 59 -33.38 -32.77 11.52
CA VAL A 59 -33.95 -31.57 12.13
C VAL A 59 -35.09 -31.92 13.07
N THR A 60 -35.28 -31.12 14.10
CA THR A 60 -36.35 -31.29 15.09
C THR A 60 -37.56 -30.45 14.72
N LYS A 61 -38.74 -31.05 14.60
CA LYS A 61 -39.99 -30.37 14.26
C LYS A 61 -40.96 -30.40 15.43
N TYR A 62 -41.60 -29.26 15.70
CA TYR A 62 -42.59 -29.10 16.76
C TYR A 62 -43.98 -28.93 16.15
N ARG A 63 -44.96 -29.71 16.62
CA ARG A 63 -46.32 -29.70 16.06
C ARG A 63 -47.02 -28.34 16.19
N ASN A 64 -46.67 -27.58 17.23
CA ASN A 64 -47.23 -26.26 17.52
C ASN A 64 -46.38 -25.12 16.95
N ALA A 65 -45.34 -25.39 16.16
CA ALA A 65 -44.62 -24.34 15.46
C ALA A 65 -45.54 -23.68 14.42
N THR A 66 -45.61 -22.35 14.43
CA THR A 66 -46.47 -21.58 13.53
C THR A 66 -45.68 -20.52 12.78
N ASP A 67 -46.23 -20.08 11.66
CA ASP A 67 -45.71 -18.92 10.93
C ASP A 67 -45.84 -17.65 11.80
N VAL A 68 -44.85 -16.77 11.71
CA VAL A 68 -44.79 -15.52 12.49
C VAL A 68 -44.75 -14.31 11.58
N SER A 69 -45.02 -13.11 12.09
CA SER A 69 -44.79 -11.89 11.31
C SER A 69 -43.29 -11.67 11.06
N ALA A 70 -42.96 -10.92 10.01
CA ALA A 70 -41.59 -10.53 9.71
C ALA A 70 -40.89 -9.79 10.87
N ALA A 71 -41.64 -9.01 11.64
CA ALA A 71 -41.13 -8.32 12.84
C ALA A 71 -40.77 -9.28 13.97
N ASN A 72 -41.61 -10.30 14.23
CA ASN A 72 -41.33 -11.31 15.25
C ASN A 72 -40.18 -12.22 14.81
N LEU A 73 -40.07 -12.51 13.50
CA LEU A 73 -38.91 -13.20 12.95
C LEU A 73 -37.62 -12.40 13.24
N SER A 74 -37.59 -11.10 12.98
CA SER A 74 -36.43 -10.25 13.32
C SER A 74 -36.04 -10.34 14.79
N ILE A 75 -37.00 -10.19 15.71
CA ILE A 75 -36.74 -10.29 17.17
C ILE A 75 -36.13 -11.65 17.53
N PHE A 76 -36.65 -12.73 16.94
CA PHE A 76 -36.10 -14.07 17.13
C PHE A 76 -34.65 -14.15 16.63
N LEU A 77 -34.40 -13.73 15.38
CA LEU A 77 -33.07 -13.78 14.79
C LEU A 77 -32.06 -12.99 15.63
N ASP A 78 -32.39 -11.76 16.05
CA ASP A 78 -31.54 -10.92 16.91
C ASP A 78 -31.15 -11.62 18.22
N SER A 79 -32.03 -12.45 18.77
CA SER A 79 -31.80 -13.18 20.02
C SER A 79 -30.88 -14.40 19.88
N VAL A 80 -30.81 -14.99 18.68
CA VAL A 80 -30.06 -16.24 18.42
C VAL A 80 -28.77 -16.02 17.64
N THR A 81 -28.68 -14.93 16.89
CA THR A 81 -27.52 -14.58 16.05
C THR A 81 -26.19 -14.69 16.79
N PRO A 82 -25.99 -14.13 18.01
CA PRO A 82 -24.68 -14.18 18.67
C PRO A 82 -24.14 -15.60 18.92
N ALA A 83 -25.01 -16.54 19.27
CA ALA A 83 -24.62 -17.93 19.54
C ALA A 83 -24.27 -18.68 18.25
N ILE A 84 -25.01 -18.41 17.17
CA ILE A 84 -24.75 -19.03 15.88
C ILE A 84 -23.48 -18.44 15.25
N GLU A 85 -23.27 -17.13 15.35
CA GLU A 85 -22.05 -16.48 14.89
C GLU A 85 -20.79 -17.01 15.57
N ALA A 86 -20.84 -17.20 16.90
CA ALA A 86 -19.75 -17.83 17.63
C ALA A 86 -19.45 -19.23 17.08
N SER A 87 -20.49 -20.02 16.79
CA SER A 87 -20.35 -21.37 16.24
C SER A 87 -19.72 -21.38 14.84
N ILE A 88 -20.02 -20.36 14.01
CA ILE A 88 -19.43 -20.21 12.67
C ILE A 88 -17.97 -19.76 12.77
N PHE A 89 -17.68 -18.79 13.62
CA PHE A 89 -16.34 -18.21 13.77
C PHE A 89 -15.33 -19.23 14.31
N GLU A 90 -15.74 -20.09 15.22
CA GLU A 90 -14.88 -21.11 15.83
C GLU A 90 -14.67 -22.35 14.93
N ASP A 91 -15.36 -22.43 13.79
CA ASP A 91 -15.39 -23.62 12.96
C ASP A 91 -14.48 -23.51 11.72
N PRO A 92 -13.28 -24.10 11.74
CA PRO A 92 -12.34 -24.03 10.63
C PRO A 92 -12.78 -24.86 9.41
N GLN A 93 -13.81 -25.70 9.54
CA GLN A 93 -14.25 -26.60 8.47
C GLN A 93 -15.36 -26.02 7.60
N TYR A 94 -15.94 -24.88 7.99
CA TYR A 94 -17.05 -24.20 7.32
C TYR A 94 -18.19 -25.17 6.95
N ARG A 95 -19.16 -25.31 7.86
CA ARG A 95 -20.19 -26.35 7.86
C ARG A 95 -21.59 -25.76 7.71
N PRO A 96 -21.97 -25.29 6.49
CA PRO A 96 -23.19 -24.51 6.27
C PRO A 96 -24.48 -25.23 6.66
N VAL A 97 -24.55 -26.55 6.41
CA VAL A 97 -25.74 -27.37 6.73
C VAL A 97 -25.97 -27.42 8.24
N GLU A 98 -24.90 -27.63 8.99
CA GLU A 98 -24.91 -27.76 10.44
C GLU A 98 -25.38 -26.46 11.10
N TYR A 99 -24.97 -25.29 10.57
CA TYR A 99 -25.47 -23.99 11.04
C TYR A 99 -26.97 -23.81 10.74
N ALA A 100 -27.44 -24.27 9.57
CA ALA A 100 -28.84 -24.20 9.20
C ALA A 100 -29.72 -25.11 10.05
N VAL A 101 -29.24 -26.31 10.39
CA VAL A 101 -29.88 -27.20 11.35
C VAL A 101 -29.96 -26.55 12.74
N LEU A 102 -28.87 -25.92 13.18
CA LEU A 102 -28.83 -25.22 14.48
C LEU A 102 -29.89 -24.12 14.58
N LEU A 103 -29.97 -23.23 13.58
CA LEU A 103 -30.99 -22.17 13.54
C LEU A 103 -32.41 -22.73 13.43
N HIS A 104 -32.61 -23.75 12.59
CA HIS A 104 -33.90 -24.39 12.45
C HIS A 104 -34.40 -24.95 13.78
N ASP A 105 -33.56 -25.72 14.48
CA ASP A 105 -33.94 -26.37 15.73
C ASP A 105 -34.13 -25.35 16.86
N GLU A 106 -33.39 -24.23 16.84
CA GLU A 106 -33.65 -23.09 17.71
C GLU A 106 -35.02 -22.47 17.40
N ALA A 107 -35.32 -22.16 16.15
CA ALA A 107 -36.62 -21.59 15.74
C ALA A 107 -37.79 -22.48 16.17
N GLN A 108 -37.66 -23.78 15.99
CA GLN A 108 -38.68 -24.76 16.37
C GLN A 108 -38.89 -24.83 17.88
N ARG A 109 -37.83 -24.68 18.69
CA ARG A 109 -37.93 -24.55 20.15
C ARG A 109 -38.67 -23.28 20.59
N HIS A 110 -38.59 -22.22 19.78
CA HIS A 110 -39.39 -20.99 19.93
C HIS A 110 -40.77 -21.07 19.26
N GLN A 111 -41.19 -22.26 18.80
CA GLN A 111 -42.48 -22.50 18.13
C GLN A 111 -42.63 -21.70 16.82
N ILE A 112 -41.53 -21.49 16.11
CA ILE A 112 -41.50 -20.81 14.81
C ILE A 112 -41.36 -21.86 13.71
N ASN A 113 -42.31 -21.86 12.77
CA ASN A 113 -42.28 -22.77 11.63
C ASN A 113 -41.22 -22.35 10.61
N CYS A 114 -40.40 -23.31 10.20
CA CYS A 114 -39.32 -23.09 9.24
C CYS A 114 -38.88 -24.40 8.58
N SER A 115 -38.05 -24.32 7.53
CA SER A 115 -37.45 -25.46 6.84
C SER A 115 -36.03 -25.17 6.40
N VAL A 116 -35.17 -26.18 6.37
CA VAL A 116 -33.79 -26.05 5.90
C VAL A 116 -33.73 -26.33 4.39
N ILE A 117 -33.04 -25.47 3.64
CA ILE A 117 -32.92 -25.54 2.18
C ILE A 117 -31.44 -25.54 1.80
N GLY A 118 -31.02 -26.49 0.97
CA GLY A 118 -29.67 -26.51 0.39
C GLY A 118 -29.66 -25.88 -1.00
N THR A 119 -28.66 -25.06 -1.31
CA THR A 119 -28.43 -24.51 -2.64
C THR A 119 -27.07 -24.96 -3.18
N SER A 120 -26.93 -24.92 -4.52
CA SER A 120 -25.67 -25.18 -5.22
C SER A 120 -25.04 -26.55 -4.86
N MET A 121 -25.81 -27.62 -5.11
CA MET A 121 -25.47 -29.00 -4.73
C MET A 121 -24.22 -29.55 -5.45
N ALA A 122 -23.29 -30.15 -4.69
CA ALA A 122 -22.17 -30.94 -5.20
C ALA A 122 -22.13 -32.30 -4.47
N GLY A 123 -22.34 -33.41 -5.19
CA GLY A 123 -22.30 -34.74 -4.56
C GLY A 123 -23.35 -34.96 -3.46
N ASN A 124 -24.52 -34.31 -3.59
CA ASN A 124 -25.58 -34.23 -2.57
C ASN A 124 -25.22 -33.48 -1.28
N VAL A 125 -24.13 -32.70 -1.28
CA VAL A 125 -23.80 -31.74 -0.22
C VAL A 125 -24.06 -30.35 -0.78
N PRO A 126 -24.91 -29.52 -0.14
CA PRO A 126 -25.12 -28.17 -0.60
C PRO A 126 -23.88 -27.32 -0.30
N ARG A 127 -23.56 -26.38 -1.20
CA ARG A 127 -22.51 -25.38 -0.95
C ARG A 127 -22.98 -24.30 0.03
N HIS A 128 -24.29 -24.01 0.04
CA HIS A 128 -24.91 -23.12 1.02
C HIS A 128 -26.19 -23.75 1.56
N ALA A 129 -26.48 -23.53 2.84
CA ALA A 129 -27.73 -23.94 3.44
C ALA A 129 -28.41 -22.75 4.11
N LEU A 130 -29.71 -22.62 3.84
CA LEU A 130 -30.57 -21.54 4.29
C LEU A 130 -31.66 -22.09 5.20
N VAL A 131 -32.22 -21.23 6.05
CA VAL A 131 -33.47 -21.52 6.76
C VAL A 131 -34.58 -20.67 6.18
N ALA A 132 -35.58 -21.33 5.61
CA ALA A 132 -36.77 -20.72 5.03
C ALA A 132 -37.84 -20.57 6.11
N PHE A 133 -38.29 -19.33 6.30
CA PHE A 133 -39.41 -18.97 7.18
C PHE A 133 -40.57 -18.50 6.33
N HIS A 134 -41.76 -19.03 6.57
CA HIS A 134 -42.97 -18.47 6.00
C HIS A 134 -43.50 -17.42 6.99
N THR A 135 -43.53 -16.15 6.57
CA THR A 135 -44.07 -15.08 7.40
C THR A 135 -45.52 -14.79 7.05
N THR A 136 -46.29 -14.35 8.04
CA THR A 136 -47.73 -14.08 7.87
C THR A 136 -48.03 -12.84 7.02
N ASP A 137 -47.04 -11.98 6.79
CA ASP A 137 -47.17 -10.66 6.16
C ASP A 137 -46.24 -10.41 4.95
N GLU A 138 -45.07 -11.05 4.87
CA GLU A 138 -44.11 -10.86 3.76
C GLU A 138 -43.94 -12.12 2.87
N GLY A 139 -44.57 -13.24 3.25
CA GLY A 139 -44.45 -14.53 2.58
C GLY A 139 -43.14 -15.24 2.93
N MET A 140 -42.52 -15.93 1.97
CA MET A 140 -41.26 -16.62 2.24
C MET A 140 -40.10 -15.64 2.44
N VAL A 141 -39.36 -15.84 3.54
CA VAL A 141 -38.10 -15.17 3.88
C VAL A 141 -37.04 -16.26 4.05
N TYR A 142 -35.87 -16.08 3.45
CA TYR A 142 -34.77 -17.02 3.56
C TYR A 142 -33.68 -16.42 4.44
N VAL A 143 -33.18 -17.16 5.42
CA VAL A 143 -32.11 -16.72 6.29
C VAL A 143 -30.84 -17.47 5.93
N ASP A 144 -29.83 -16.75 5.47
CA ASP A 144 -28.47 -17.26 5.32
C ASP A 144 -27.66 -16.95 6.57
N LEU A 145 -27.16 -18.02 7.18
CA LEU A 145 -26.37 -17.96 8.40
C LEU A 145 -24.90 -17.65 8.12
N THR A 146 -24.43 -18.05 6.94
CA THR A 146 -23.02 -17.94 6.60
C THR A 146 -22.67 -16.53 6.16
N ALA A 147 -23.55 -15.85 5.42
CA ALA A 147 -23.37 -14.48 4.95
C ALA A 147 -22.02 -14.23 4.23
N MET A 148 -21.33 -15.28 3.78
CA MET A 148 -20.02 -15.17 3.15
C MET A 148 -20.18 -14.82 1.67
N ASN A 149 -20.02 -13.53 1.36
CA ASN A 149 -20.00 -12.93 0.02
C ASN A 149 -20.97 -13.56 -1.00
N VAL A 150 -22.23 -13.60 -0.62
CA VAL A 150 -23.27 -14.23 -1.43
C VAL A 150 -23.88 -13.23 -2.40
N SER A 151 -23.75 -13.53 -3.69
CA SER A 151 -24.42 -12.84 -4.79
C SER A 151 -25.76 -13.51 -5.10
N ALA A 152 -26.58 -12.87 -5.95
CA ALA A 152 -27.78 -13.51 -6.49
C ALA A 152 -27.47 -14.82 -7.25
N SER A 153 -26.25 -14.98 -7.77
CA SER A 153 -25.84 -16.18 -8.51
C SER A 153 -25.60 -17.40 -7.62
N ASP A 154 -25.34 -17.19 -6.32
CA ASP A 154 -25.15 -18.26 -5.33
C ASP A 154 -26.48 -18.90 -4.89
N TYR A 155 -27.59 -18.26 -5.27
CA TYR A 155 -28.97 -18.64 -4.93
C TYR A 155 -29.85 -18.88 -6.17
N PRO A 156 -29.48 -19.83 -7.04
CA PRO A 156 -30.24 -20.07 -8.26
C PRO A 156 -31.69 -20.46 -7.94
N GLY A 157 -32.64 -19.71 -8.48
CA GLY A 157 -34.07 -19.97 -8.31
C GLY A 157 -34.70 -19.37 -7.04
N LEU A 158 -33.94 -18.64 -6.23
CA LEU A 158 -34.48 -17.88 -5.10
C LEU A 158 -34.56 -16.39 -5.44
N ASP A 159 -35.57 -15.72 -4.90
CA ASP A 159 -35.67 -14.27 -4.95
C ASP A 159 -34.68 -13.68 -3.94
N TYR A 160 -33.55 -13.18 -4.45
CA TYR A 160 -32.46 -12.63 -3.64
C TYR A 160 -32.91 -11.48 -2.73
N SER A 161 -33.97 -10.74 -3.11
CA SER A 161 -34.52 -9.65 -2.28
C SER A 161 -35.17 -10.16 -0.99
N ARG A 162 -35.48 -11.46 -0.91
CA ARG A 162 -36.08 -12.13 0.25
C ARG A 162 -35.04 -12.85 1.12
N ILE A 163 -33.75 -12.75 0.78
CA ILE A 163 -32.68 -13.35 1.57
C ILE A 163 -32.22 -12.34 2.63
N ARG A 164 -32.50 -12.67 3.89
CA ARG A 164 -31.95 -12.00 5.07
C ARG A 164 -30.65 -12.70 5.46
N LEU A 165 -29.57 -11.95 5.51
CA LEU A 165 -28.33 -12.45 6.10
C LEU A 165 -28.38 -12.20 7.60
N LEU A 166 -27.82 -13.09 8.40
CA LEU A 166 -27.74 -12.88 9.85
C LEU A 166 -26.77 -11.78 10.27
N ARG A 167 -25.89 -11.35 9.35
CA ARG A 167 -24.87 -10.35 9.60
C ARG A 167 -24.63 -9.48 8.39
N ASP A 168 -24.37 -8.20 8.64
CA ASP A 168 -23.95 -7.22 7.63
C ASP A 168 -22.43 -7.17 7.46
N SER A 169 -21.68 -7.82 8.37
CA SER A 169 -20.23 -7.93 8.30
C SER A 169 -19.72 -9.24 8.90
N TRP A 170 -18.57 -9.73 8.45
CA TRP A 170 -17.93 -10.91 9.03
C TRP A 170 -16.42 -10.77 9.08
N LYS A 171 -15.83 -11.41 10.08
CA LYS A 171 -14.37 -11.53 10.20
C LYS A 171 -13.90 -12.76 9.44
N PHE A 172 -12.83 -12.61 8.68
CA PHE A 172 -12.11 -13.73 8.08
C PHE A 172 -10.63 -13.63 8.39
N ARG A 173 -10.00 -14.80 8.54
CA ARG A 173 -8.57 -14.90 8.82
C ARG A 173 -7.80 -14.98 7.51
N LEU A 174 -6.80 -14.14 7.36
CA LEU A 174 -5.95 -14.12 6.17
C LEU A 174 -4.95 -15.29 6.20
N PRO A 175 -4.82 -16.08 5.12
CA PRO A 175 -3.76 -17.07 4.98
C PRO A 175 -2.33 -16.55 5.13
N PRO A 176 -1.93 -15.36 4.65
CA PRO A 176 -0.59 -14.85 4.91
C PRO A 176 -0.37 -14.55 6.41
N MET A 177 0.84 -14.83 6.89
CA MET A 177 1.25 -14.46 8.25
C MET A 177 1.85 -13.05 8.25
N ASN A 178 1.57 -12.27 9.28
CA ASN A 178 2.31 -11.04 9.55
C ASN A 178 3.73 -11.36 10.07
N ALA A 179 4.57 -10.34 10.22
CA ALA A 179 5.97 -10.54 10.62
C ALA A 179 6.13 -11.10 12.04
N SER A 180 5.08 -11.03 12.87
CA SER A 180 5.04 -11.64 14.22
C SER A 180 4.61 -13.13 14.19
N GLY A 181 4.29 -13.69 13.02
CA GLY A 181 3.85 -15.08 12.85
C GLY A 181 2.36 -15.30 13.11
N GLY A 182 1.58 -14.24 13.30
CA GLY A 182 0.13 -14.29 13.44
C GLY A 182 -0.57 -14.16 12.10
N HIS A 183 -1.78 -14.71 11.98
CA HIS A 183 -2.66 -14.47 10.84
C HIS A 183 -3.62 -13.33 11.17
N PRO A 184 -3.53 -12.18 10.50
CA PRO A 184 -4.43 -11.07 10.77
C PRO A 184 -5.86 -11.42 10.37
N GLU A 185 -6.81 -10.73 11.02
CA GLU A 185 -8.24 -10.82 10.73
C GLU A 185 -8.66 -9.55 10.00
N ALA A 186 -9.46 -9.69 8.94
CA ALA A 186 -10.09 -8.59 8.22
C ALA A 186 -11.61 -8.70 8.33
N ILE A 187 -12.30 -7.56 8.22
CA ILE A 187 -13.76 -7.44 8.31
C ILE A 187 -14.31 -7.15 6.91
N GLU A 188 -15.04 -8.11 6.34
CA GLU A 188 -15.81 -7.86 5.12
C GLU A 188 -17.18 -7.32 5.48
N ARG A 189 -17.69 -6.38 4.66
CA ARG A 189 -19.03 -5.79 4.83
C ARG A 189 -19.85 -5.99 3.56
N ARG A 190 -21.06 -6.53 3.74
CA ARG A 190 -21.94 -6.97 2.65
C ARG A 190 -22.34 -5.83 1.70
N ASP A 191 -22.64 -4.67 2.27
CA ASP A 191 -23.13 -3.51 1.55
C ASP A 191 -22.03 -2.76 0.81
N SER A 192 -20.76 -3.17 0.96
CA SER A 192 -19.64 -2.57 0.27
C SER A 192 -19.75 -2.75 -1.24
N GLN A 193 -19.74 -1.64 -1.98
CA GLN A 193 -19.89 -1.63 -3.44
C GLN A 193 -18.63 -1.12 -4.15
N PRO A 194 -18.39 -1.56 -5.40
CA PRO A 194 -17.47 -0.87 -6.29
C PRO A 194 -17.82 0.61 -6.41
N VAL A 195 -16.81 1.49 -6.41
CA VAL A 195 -16.98 2.94 -6.55
C VAL A 195 -16.34 3.45 -7.84
N THR A 196 -16.59 4.68 -8.24
CA THR A 196 -15.80 5.32 -9.32
C THR A 196 -14.38 5.58 -8.85
N TYR A 197 -13.43 5.71 -9.77
CA TYR A 197 -12.04 6.08 -9.41
C TYR A 197 -11.96 7.42 -8.66
N ALA A 198 -12.77 8.40 -9.04
CA ALA A 198 -12.84 9.69 -8.35
C ALA A 198 -13.43 9.60 -6.92
N GLU A 199 -14.29 8.61 -6.65
CA GLU A 199 -14.75 8.29 -5.29
C GLU A 199 -13.66 7.63 -4.47
N LEU A 200 -12.89 6.71 -5.08
CA LEU A 200 -11.73 6.09 -4.45
C LEU A 200 -10.68 7.15 -4.07
N GLU A 201 -10.35 8.09 -4.95
CA GLU A 201 -9.43 9.19 -4.65
C GLU A 201 -9.91 10.05 -3.47
N ARG A 202 -11.22 10.33 -3.40
CA ARG A 202 -11.81 11.08 -2.27
C ARG A 202 -11.77 10.31 -0.96
N PHE A 203 -11.98 9.00 -1.01
CA PHE A 203 -11.87 8.13 0.16
C PHE A 203 -10.43 8.10 0.68
N LEU A 204 -9.45 7.82 -0.18
CA LEU A 204 -8.04 7.75 0.19
C LEU A 204 -7.54 9.09 0.75
N ALA A 205 -7.92 10.22 0.14
CA ALA A 205 -7.55 11.54 0.66
C ALA A 205 -8.12 11.87 2.05
N ALA A 206 -9.16 11.15 2.51
CA ALA A 206 -9.76 11.30 3.84
C ALA A 206 -9.30 10.22 4.83
N ASP A 207 -8.92 9.05 4.33
CA ASP A 207 -8.30 8.00 5.11
C ASP A 207 -6.91 8.42 5.61
N ARG A 208 -6.46 7.81 6.71
CA ARG A 208 -5.19 8.11 7.39
C ARG A 208 -4.41 6.82 7.68
N THR A 209 -4.53 5.80 6.84
CA THR A 209 -3.87 4.50 7.07
C THR A 209 -2.36 4.66 6.92
N GLU A 210 -1.93 5.39 5.91
CA GLU A 210 -0.54 5.72 5.60
C GLU A 210 0.15 6.58 6.68
N ASP A 211 -0.62 7.33 7.47
CA ASP A 211 -0.11 8.12 8.60
C ASP A 211 0.37 7.26 9.79
N GLN A 212 0.04 5.96 9.82
CA GLN A 212 0.56 5.06 10.85
C GLN A 212 2.06 4.75 10.64
N ILE A 213 2.79 4.54 11.73
CA ILE A 213 4.22 4.23 11.67
C ILE A 213 4.40 2.74 11.35
N TYR A 214 5.24 2.44 10.37
CA TYR A 214 5.69 1.08 10.09
C TYR A 214 6.64 0.62 11.19
N VAL A 215 6.28 -0.45 11.91
CA VAL A 215 7.07 -1.02 13.02
C VAL A 215 7.30 -2.49 12.75
N MET A 216 8.53 -2.93 12.55
CA MET A 216 8.83 -4.34 12.32
C MET A 216 9.25 -5.02 13.64
N PRO A 217 8.71 -6.20 13.98
CA PRO A 217 7.70 -7.00 13.26
C PRO A 217 6.22 -6.73 13.63
N GLU A 218 5.92 -5.71 14.42
CA GLU A 218 4.61 -5.51 15.07
C GLU A 218 3.49 -4.98 14.17
N TYR A 219 3.82 -4.15 13.17
CA TYR A 219 2.88 -3.47 12.27
C TYR A 219 3.52 -3.27 10.89
N THR A 220 3.18 -4.16 9.97
CA THR A 220 3.79 -4.34 8.65
C THR A 220 2.80 -4.12 7.52
N CYS A 221 3.25 -4.22 6.26
CA CYS A 221 2.42 -4.00 5.07
C CYS A 221 1.08 -4.74 5.10
N LEU A 222 1.04 -5.97 5.64
CA LEU A 222 -0.19 -6.73 5.79
C LEU A 222 -1.17 -6.10 6.79
N ASP A 223 -0.66 -5.55 7.89
CA ASP A 223 -1.47 -4.89 8.92
C ASP A 223 -2.02 -3.53 8.41
N PHE A 224 -1.25 -2.81 7.58
CA PHE A 224 -1.76 -1.63 6.84
C PHE A 224 -2.85 -2.02 5.83
N ALA A 225 -2.64 -3.09 5.06
CA ALA A 225 -3.60 -3.55 4.07
C ALA A 225 -4.95 -3.96 4.71
N VAL A 226 -4.89 -4.61 5.87
CA VAL A 226 -6.08 -4.92 6.69
C VAL A 226 -6.76 -3.65 7.19
N ALA A 227 -6.01 -2.69 7.72
CA ALA A 227 -6.58 -1.44 8.21
C ALA A 227 -7.29 -0.64 7.10
N LEU A 228 -6.68 -0.54 5.91
CA LEU A 228 -7.31 0.15 4.77
C LEU A 228 -8.56 -0.60 4.29
N HIS A 229 -8.49 -1.93 4.22
CA HIS A 229 -9.63 -2.78 3.85
C HIS A 229 -10.84 -2.54 4.75
N ASP A 230 -10.64 -2.61 6.06
CA ASP A 230 -11.72 -2.49 7.04
C ASP A 230 -12.34 -1.08 7.02
N ARG A 231 -11.51 -0.05 6.86
CA ARG A 231 -11.96 1.35 6.73
C ARG A 231 -12.69 1.61 5.41
N ALA A 232 -12.25 0.99 4.31
CA ALA A 232 -12.96 1.04 3.05
C ALA A 232 -14.35 0.42 3.20
N GLY A 233 -14.43 -0.74 3.86
CA GLY A 233 -15.70 -1.37 4.18
C GLY A 233 -16.59 -0.46 5.04
N GLU A 234 -16.05 0.20 6.07
CA GLU A 234 -16.80 1.16 6.89
C GLU A 234 -17.36 2.34 6.09
N ALA A 235 -16.70 2.71 5.00
CA ALA A 235 -17.17 3.70 4.05
C ALA A 235 -18.15 3.13 2.98
N GLY A 236 -18.49 1.84 3.06
CA GLY A 236 -19.31 1.15 2.06
C GLY A 236 -18.60 0.90 0.73
N ILE A 237 -17.26 0.87 0.74
CA ILE A 237 -16.42 0.69 -0.44
C ILE A 237 -15.89 -0.73 -0.49
N LYS A 238 -16.17 -1.43 -1.59
CA LYS A 238 -15.65 -2.77 -1.82
C LYS A 238 -14.14 -2.71 -2.01
N SER A 239 -13.42 -3.56 -1.30
CA SER A 239 -11.98 -3.73 -1.46
C SER A 239 -11.59 -5.19 -1.27
N GLY A 240 -10.36 -5.53 -1.62
CA GLY A 240 -9.75 -6.81 -1.32
C GLY A 240 -8.31 -6.59 -0.86
N ILE A 241 -7.72 -7.62 -0.27
CA ILE A 241 -6.32 -7.61 0.18
C ILE A 241 -5.50 -8.44 -0.81
N VAL A 242 -4.39 -7.89 -1.28
CA VAL A 242 -3.48 -8.53 -2.21
C VAL A 242 -2.19 -8.88 -1.48
N ALA A 243 -1.76 -10.13 -1.58
CA ALA A 243 -0.41 -10.54 -1.20
C ALA A 243 0.37 -10.92 -2.44
N VAL A 244 1.62 -10.44 -2.53
CA VAL A 244 2.54 -10.80 -3.61
C VAL A 244 3.82 -11.40 -3.05
N SER A 245 4.38 -12.36 -3.78
CA SER A 245 5.75 -12.84 -3.56
C SER A 245 6.65 -12.47 -4.73
N PHE A 246 7.94 -12.37 -4.46
CA PHE A 246 8.93 -11.98 -5.46
C PHE A 246 9.88 -13.12 -5.79
N GLU A 247 10.32 -13.18 -7.04
CA GLU A 247 11.27 -14.19 -7.51
C GLU A 247 12.55 -14.20 -6.64
N GLY A 248 12.88 -15.37 -6.09
CA GLY A 248 14.09 -15.56 -5.29
C GLY A 248 14.08 -14.89 -3.91
N ARG A 249 12.95 -14.32 -3.47
CA ARG A 249 12.81 -13.70 -2.15
C ARG A 249 11.87 -14.49 -1.24
N LYS A 250 12.16 -14.48 0.07
CA LYS A 250 11.26 -15.04 1.09
C LYS A 250 10.22 -14.03 1.58
N ASP A 251 10.55 -12.75 1.51
CA ASP A 251 9.66 -11.67 1.91
C ASP A 251 8.73 -11.33 0.75
N GLY A 252 7.44 -11.23 1.04
CA GLY A 252 6.43 -10.72 0.13
C GLY A 252 6.11 -9.24 0.38
N HIS A 253 5.03 -8.77 -0.22
CA HIS A 253 4.41 -7.47 0.07
C HIS A 253 2.90 -7.63 0.08
N ALA A 254 2.21 -6.75 0.83
CA ALA A 254 0.75 -6.75 0.89
C ALA A 254 0.20 -5.33 0.72
N PHE A 255 -0.92 -5.22 0.01
CA PHE A 255 -1.60 -3.97 -0.33
C PHE A 255 -3.06 -4.26 -0.69
N ASN A 256 -3.83 -3.29 -1.17
CA ASN A 256 -5.26 -3.45 -1.44
C ASN A 256 -5.60 -3.40 -2.93
N VAL A 257 -6.72 -4.00 -3.30
CA VAL A 257 -7.34 -3.88 -4.62
C VAL A 257 -8.75 -3.34 -4.49
N PHE A 258 -9.10 -2.38 -5.33
CA PHE A 258 -10.40 -1.74 -5.38
C PHE A 258 -11.01 -1.97 -6.75
N PRO A 259 -12.14 -2.69 -6.86
CA PRO A 259 -12.91 -2.73 -8.08
C PRO A 259 -13.56 -1.37 -8.28
N THR A 260 -13.23 -0.70 -9.38
CA THR A 260 -13.85 0.56 -9.78
C THR A 260 -14.81 0.35 -10.94
N THR A 261 -15.86 1.18 -10.99
CA THR A 261 -16.91 1.07 -12.02
C THR A 261 -16.46 1.61 -13.39
N ASP A 262 -15.39 2.41 -13.43
CA ASP A 262 -14.93 3.14 -14.62
C ASP A 262 -13.46 2.88 -15.01
N LYS A 263 -12.64 2.32 -14.10
CA LYS A 263 -11.20 2.05 -14.35
C LYS A 263 -10.79 0.60 -14.13
N GLY A 264 -11.72 -0.30 -13.82
CA GLY A 264 -11.42 -1.71 -13.52
C GLY A 264 -10.78 -1.87 -12.15
N LEU A 265 -9.83 -2.79 -12.00
CA LEU A 265 -9.14 -3.00 -10.73
C LEU A 265 -8.04 -1.95 -10.53
N VAL A 266 -8.06 -1.31 -9.36
CA VAL A 266 -7.04 -0.34 -8.95
C VAL A 266 -6.34 -0.86 -7.71
N TYR A 267 -5.02 -0.95 -7.76
CA TYR A 267 -4.22 -1.45 -6.65
C TYR A 267 -3.62 -0.28 -5.89
N ILE A 268 -3.79 -0.28 -4.56
CA ILE A 268 -3.38 0.82 -3.69
C ILE A 268 -2.55 0.27 -2.54
N ASP A 269 -1.39 0.87 -2.33
CA ASP A 269 -0.52 0.59 -1.19
C ASP A 269 -0.44 1.83 -0.30
N SER A 270 -1.04 1.70 0.88
CA SER A 270 -1.05 2.71 1.94
C SER A 270 -0.09 2.32 3.08
N THR A 271 0.94 1.52 2.79
CA THR A 271 1.97 1.18 3.77
C THR A 271 2.69 2.45 4.21
N GLY A 272 2.59 2.76 5.50
CA GLY A 272 3.22 3.92 6.11
C GLY A 272 4.74 3.83 6.17
N LEU A 273 5.35 4.90 6.68
CA LEU A 273 6.79 5.03 6.78
C LEU A 273 7.32 4.56 8.14
N ASN A 274 8.55 4.06 8.18
CA ASN A 274 9.25 3.80 9.43
C ASN A 274 9.78 5.11 10.04
N GLN A 275 10.17 5.06 11.32
CA GLN A 275 10.63 6.24 12.07
C GLN A 275 11.83 6.95 11.42
N THR A 276 12.75 6.20 10.81
CA THR A 276 13.94 6.75 10.15
C THR A 276 13.54 7.61 8.95
N ARG A 277 12.66 7.10 8.08
CA ARG A 277 12.20 7.83 6.90
C ARG A 277 11.43 9.10 7.27
N LEU A 278 10.58 9.03 8.29
CA LEU A 278 9.92 10.22 8.83
C LEU A 278 10.92 11.26 9.36
N ALA A 279 11.98 10.82 10.05
CA ALA A 279 13.04 11.70 10.54
C ALA A 279 13.87 12.32 9.40
N ASP A 280 14.02 11.61 8.28
CA ASP A 280 14.67 12.11 7.06
C ASP A 280 13.78 13.09 6.26
N GLY A 281 12.52 13.27 6.67
CA GLY A 281 11.56 14.22 6.08
C GLY A 281 10.67 13.64 4.98
N ASP A 282 10.70 12.33 4.77
CA ASP A 282 9.77 11.64 3.87
C ASP A 282 8.33 11.81 4.38
N ARG A 283 7.38 11.80 3.44
CA ARG A 283 5.94 11.90 3.75
C ARG A 283 5.25 10.61 3.35
N PRO A 284 4.38 10.06 4.23
CA PRO A 284 3.57 8.92 3.84
C PRO A 284 2.59 9.34 2.74
N THR A 285 2.31 8.42 1.82
CA THR A 285 1.40 8.63 0.70
C THR A 285 0.70 7.33 0.35
N ASP A 286 -0.56 7.41 -0.07
CA ASP A 286 -1.18 6.34 -0.85
C ASP A 286 -0.51 6.24 -2.21
N ASN A 287 -0.09 5.03 -2.58
CA ASN A 287 0.56 4.77 -3.84
C ASN A 287 -0.31 3.88 -4.72
N VAL A 288 -0.42 4.22 -6.00
CA VAL A 288 -0.94 3.30 -7.00
C VAL A 288 0.11 2.25 -7.31
N ILE A 289 -0.31 0.99 -7.25
CA ILE A 289 0.54 -0.15 -7.57
C ILE A 289 0.32 -0.59 -9.02
N TYR A 290 1.42 -0.69 -9.75
CA TYR A 290 1.47 -1.23 -11.11
C TYR A 290 1.88 -2.70 -11.01
N LEU A 291 0.88 -3.57 -11.06
CA LEU A 291 1.03 -5.01 -10.82
C LEU A 291 0.99 -5.80 -12.13
N LYS A 292 2.09 -6.48 -12.46
CA LYS A 292 2.15 -7.42 -13.60
C LYS A 292 3.08 -8.58 -13.26
N LYS A 293 2.57 -9.81 -13.33
CA LYS A 293 3.36 -11.03 -13.08
C LYS A 293 4.54 -11.12 -14.06
N GLY A 294 5.71 -11.48 -13.54
CA GLY A 294 6.97 -11.56 -14.30
C GLY A 294 7.64 -10.21 -14.55
N GLU A 295 7.07 -9.12 -14.04
CA GLU A 295 7.66 -7.78 -14.10
C GLU A 295 7.89 -7.26 -12.67
N GLU A 296 8.63 -6.17 -12.53
CA GLU A 296 8.82 -5.54 -11.21
C GLU A 296 7.52 -4.95 -10.66
N LEU A 297 7.35 -4.96 -9.34
CA LEU A 297 6.23 -4.27 -8.72
C LEU A 297 6.45 -2.74 -8.77
N GLY A 298 5.67 -2.07 -9.61
CA GLY A 298 5.71 -0.62 -9.71
C GLY A 298 4.86 0.06 -8.65
N SER A 299 5.29 1.24 -8.20
CA SER A 299 4.57 2.05 -7.22
C SER A 299 4.82 3.53 -7.51
N LEU A 300 3.76 4.32 -7.59
CA LEU A 300 3.82 5.78 -7.72
C LEU A 300 2.81 6.43 -6.78
N PRO A 301 3.13 7.57 -6.13
CA PRO A 301 2.17 8.32 -5.35
C PRO A 301 0.91 8.64 -6.16
N MET A 302 -0.27 8.49 -5.55
CA MET A 302 -1.56 8.72 -6.21
C MET A 302 -1.62 10.12 -6.88
N THR A 303 -1.00 11.12 -6.27
CA THR A 303 -0.92 12.50 -6.79
C THR A 303 -0.10 12.65 -8.06
N GLN A 304 0.64 11.61 -8.48
CA GLN A 304 1.57 11.62 -9.62
C GLN A 304 1.10 10.76 -10.80
N VAL A 305 0.03 9.99 -10.62
CA VAL A 305 -0.48 9.09 -11.67
C VAL A 305 -1.47 9.75 -12.62
N ALA A 306 -2.13 10.83 -12.19
CA ALA A 306 -3.18 11.52 -12.96
C ALA A 306 -4.23 10.55 -13.57
N GLY A 307 -4.59 9.49 -12.82
CA GLY A 307 -5.52 8.45 -13.25
C GLY A 307 -5.02 7.51 -14.35
N ASN A 308 -3.72 7.51 -14.66
CA ASN A 308 -3.09 6.57 -15.58
C ASN A 308 -2.62 5.31 -14.83
N LEU A 309 -3.28 4.19 -15.13
CA LEU A 309 -3.05 2.90 -14.48
C LEU A 309 -2.29 1.91 -15.38
N ASP A 310 -1.84 2.36 -16.56
CA ASP A 310 -1.14 1.50 -17.50
C ASP A 310 0.28 1.21 -17.02
N TYR A 311 0.70 -0.05 -17.09
CA TYR A 311 2.05 -0.44 -16.65
C TYR A 311 3.17 0.27 -17.44
N ASP A 312 2.95 0.56 -18.73
CA ASP A 312 3.90 1.31 -19.56
C ASP A 312 4.07 2.76 -19.08
N PHE A 313 3.03 3.37 -18.50
CA PHE A 313 3.15 4.70 -17.89
C PHE A 313 4.09 4.67 -16.68
N TYR A 314 4.04 3.60 -15.86
CA TYR A 314 5.00 3.39 -14.78
C TYR A 314 6.43 3.25 -15.32
N LEU A 315 6.64 2.45 -16.38
CA LEU A 315 7.96 2.27 -16.98
C LEU A 315 8.54 3.60 -17.50
N ASP A 316 7.72 4.42 -18.16
CA ASP A 316 8.12 5.76 -18.62
C ASP A 316 8.51 6.68 -17.45
N ARG A 317 7.75 6.66 -16.35
CA ARG A 317 8.08 7.44 -15.14
C ARG A 317 9.34 6.93 -14.45
N LYS A 318 9.51 5.61 -14.33
CA LYS A 318 10.74 4.99 -13.82
C LYS A 318 11.96 5.41 -14.64
N ALA A 319 11.87 5.41 -15.97
CA ALA A 319 12.97 5.83 -16.83
C ALA A 319 13.37 7.29 -16.58
N LYS A 320 12.40 8.19 -16.39
CA LYS A 320 12.64 9.60 -16.04
C LYS A 320 13.32 9.76 -14.68
N ILE A 321 12.86 9.02 -13.66
CA ILE A 321 13.49 8.99 -12.32
C ILE A 321 14.96 8.55 -12.41
N LEU A 322 15.24 7.46 -13.14
CA LEU A 322 16.60 6.96 -13.27
C LEU A 322 17.51 7.96 -13.98
N ALA A 323 17.01 8.61 -15.05
CA ALA A 323 17.74 9.66 -15.73
C ALA A 323 18.00 10.87 -14.81
N TYR A 324 17.03 11.23 -13.97
CA TYR A 324 17.17 12.31 -12.99
C TYR A 324 18.20 11.99 -11.89
N HIS A 325 18.23 10.77 -11.36
CA HIS A 325 19.24 10.32 -10.40
C HIS A 325 20.65 10.39 -11.01
N GLU A 326 20.80 10.00 -12.26
CA GLU A 326 22.07 10.11 -12.98
C GLU A 326 22.51 11.57 -13.13
N GLN A 327 21.58 12.51 -13.40
CA GLN A 327 21.90 13.93 -13.43
C GLN A 327 22.36 14.47 -12.07
N TRP A 328 21.76 14.03 -10.95
CA TRP A 328 22.21 14.42 -9.61
C TRP A 328 23.60 13.89 -9.27
N LYS A 329 23.89 12.64 -9.66
CA LYS A 329 25.21 12.06 -9.52
C LYS A 329 26.25 12.88 -10.28
N GLN A 330 25.98 13.19 -11.55
CA GLN A 330 26.86 14.03 -12.36
C GLN A 330 27.01 15.44 -11.79
N TYR A 331 25.95 16.05 -11.26
CA TYR A 331 26.04 17.32 -10.56
C TYR A 331 26.99 17.24 -9.35
N GLY A 332 26.89 16.17 -8.55
CA GLY A 332 27.78 15.92 -7.41
C GLY A 332 29.25 15.77 -7.80
N GLU A 333 29.52 15.02 -8.88
CA GLU A 333 30.86 14.85 -9.43
C GLU A 333 31.45 16.18 -9.91
N ASN A 334 30.69 16.97 -10.68
CA ASN A 334 31.13 18.29 -11.17
C ASN A 334 31.34 19.31 -10.02
N LEU A 335 30.51 19.25 -8.97
CA LEU A 335 30.70 20.08 -7.79
C LEU A 335 32.00 19.70 -7.04
N SER A 336 32.32 18.41 -6.97
CA SER A 336 33.57 17.93 -6.39
C SER A 336 34.79 18.42 -7.18
N GLU A 337 34.75 18.32 -8.51
CA GLU A 337 35.81 18.83 -9.39
C GLU A 337 36.00 20.34 -9.23
N TYR A 338 34.90 21.12 -9.24
CA TYR A 338 34.93 22.56 -8.98
C TYR A 338 35.60 22.89 -7.65
N ASN A 339 35.27 22.16 -6.57
CA ASN A 339 35.85 22.40 -5.26
C ASN A 339 37.37 22.12 -5.24
N LEU A 340 37.84 21.09 -5.95
CA LEU A 340 39.27 20.80 -6.11
C LEU A 340 39.99 21.93 -6.87
N GLU A 341 39.38 22.45 -7.94
CA GLU A 341 39.95 23.57 -8.70
C GLU A 341 40.05 24.85 -7.85
N VAL A 342 39.04 25.14 -7.03
CA VAL A 342 39.07 26.29 -6.10
C VAL A 342 40.23 26.15 -5.10
N VAL A 343 40.48 24.95 -4.56
CA VAL A 343 41.62 24.70 -3.67
C VAL A 343 42.95 24.97 -4.39
N ALA A 344 43.09 24.47 -5.63
CA ALA A 344 44.30 24.70 -6.43
C ALA A 344 44.50 26.19 -6.75
N PHE A 345 43.44 26.90 -7.13
CA PHE A 345 43.47 28.35 -7.36
C PHE A 345 43.92 29.12 -6.12
N ASN A 346 43.33 28.81 -4.95
CA ASN A 346 43.67 29.46 -3.69
C ASN A 346 45.15 29.24 -3.31
N ALA A 347 45.67 28.02 -3.51
CA ALA A 347 47.06 27.71 -3.26
C ALA A 347 48.01 28.51 -4.17
N GLN A 348 47.68 28.62 -5.46
CA GLN A 348 48.48 29.36 -6.43
C GLN A 348 48.41 30.88 -6.19
N SER A 349 47.23 31.41 -5.90
CA SER A 349 47.03 32.81 -5.53
C SER A 349 47.85 33.19 -4.30
N ALA A 350 47.84 32.34 -3.26
CA ALA A 350 48.68 32.53 -2.08
C ALA A 350 50.19 32.49 -2.40
N ALA A 351 50.63 31.64 -3.34
CA ALA A 351 52.02 31.62 -3.78
C ALA A 351 52.41 32.91 -4.54
N ASN A 352 51.53 33.41 -5.42
CA ASN A 352 51.76 34.66 -6.14
C ASN A 352 51.80 35.88 -5.20
N ASN A 353 50.97 35.89 -4.16
CA ASN A 353 51.02 36.95 -3.13
C ASN A 353 52.35 36.94 -2.37
N ARG A 354 52.86 35.76 -1.98
CA ARG A 354 54.20 35.65 -1.35
C ARG A 354 55.32 36.13 -2.29
N PHE A 355 55.20 35.85 -3.59
CA PHE A 355 56.15 36.35 -4.59
C PHE A 355 56.12 37.89 -4.66
N TYR A 356 54.92 38.48 -4.69
CA TYR A 356 54.75 39.93 -4.67
C TYR A 356 55.33 40.58 -3.41
N ASP A 357 55.09 40.01 -2.23
CA ASP A 357 55.62 40.52 -0.97
C ASP A 357 57.17 40.55 -1.00
N SER A 358 57.79 39.48 -1.51
CA SER A 358 59.24 39.42 -1.68
C SER A 358 59.75 40.46 -2.69
N TYR A 359 59.07 40.61 -3.83
CA TYR A 359 59.41 41.61 -4.84
C TYR A 359 59.30 43.04 -4.26
N SER A 360 58.22 43.33 -3.55
CA SER A 360 57.98 44.65 -2.93
C SER A 360 59.08 44.99 -1.92
N ALA A 361 59.48 44.03 -1.09
CA ALA A 361 60.58 44.24 -0.14
C ALA A 361 61.92 44.52 -0.83
N GLU A 362 62.20 43.86 -1.96
CA GLU A 362 63.41 44.13 -2.75
C GLU A 362 63.36 45.51 -3.43
N CYS A 363 62.19 45.96 -3.87
CA CYS A 363 62.00 47.31 -4.38
C CYS A 363 62.32 48.37 -3.32
N ASP A 364 61.89 48.17 -2.07
CA ASP A 364 62.20 49.08 -0.96
C ASP A 364 63.71 49.14 -0.69
N GLN A 365 64.38 47.99 -0.71
CA GLN A 365 65.84 47.90 -0.56
C GLN A 365 66.57 48.62 -1.70
N TYR A 366 66.13 48.43 -2.95
CA TYR A 366 66.67 49.12 -4.11
C TYR A 366 66.47 50.64 -4.02
N ALA A 367 65.28 51.09 -3.61
CA ALA A 367 64.97 52.51 -3.45
C ALA A 367 65.89 53.16 -2.40
N ALA A 368 66.13 52.48 -1.27
CA ALA A 368 67.07 52.93 -0.25
C ALA A 368 68.51 53.00 -0.79
N ALA A 369 68.94 52.00 -1.57
CA ALA A 369 70.27 51.97 -2.17
C ALA A 369 70.49 53.09 -3.20
N ILE A 370 69.50 53.38 -4.04
CA ILE A 370 69.51 54.51 -4.97
C ILE A 370 69.57 55.86 -4.23
N ALA A 371 68.79 56.01 -3.15
CA ALA A 371 68.83 57.22 -2.33
C ALA A 371 70.22 57.44 -1.72
N ALA A 372 70.85 56.39 -1.21
CA ALA A 372 72.21 56.44 -0.68
C ALA A 372 73.24 56.80 -1.76
N TYR A 373 73.15 56.19 -2.95
CA TYR A 373 74.00 56.53 -4.10
C TYR A 373 73.88 58.01 -4.48
N ASN A 374 72.64 58.49 -4.64
CA ASN A 374 72.37 59.88 -5.01
C ASN A 374 72.91 60.87 -3.96
N TYR A 375 72.80 60.53 -2.67
CA TYR A 375 73.35 61.32 -1.58
C TYR A 375 74.89 61.35 -1.62
N GLN A 376 75.57 60.22 -1.83
CA GLN A 376 77.02 60.21 -1.95
C GLN A 376 77.51 60.99 -3.18
N MET A 377 76.80 60.87 -4.30
CA MET A 377 77.11 61.61 -5.52
C MET A 377 76.96 63.13 -5.31
N SER A 378 75.96 63.57 -4.54
CA SER A 378 75.78 64.99 -4.25
C SER A 378 76.91 65.55 -3.38
N LEU A 379 77.36 64.80 -2.36
CA LEU A 379 78.52 65.18 -1.53
C LEU A 379 79.81 65.26 -2.37
N HIS A 380 80.05 64.29 -3.25
CA HIS A 380 81.19 64.29 -4.16
C HIS A 380 81.17 65.54 -5.07
N ASN A 381 80.04 65.78 -5.74
CA ASN A 381 79.87 66.92 -6.64
C ASN A 381 80.03 68.26 -5.91
N GLN A 382 79.48 68.39 -4.70
CA GLN A 382 79.61 69.60 -3.89
C GLN A 382 81.07 69.89 -3.52
N ALA A 383 81.82 68.87 -3.06
CA ALA A 383 83.23 69.03 -2.70
C ALA A 383 84.11 69.44 -3.89
N ILE A 384 83.81 68.92 -5.09
CA ILE A 384 84.46 69.35 -6.34
C ILE A 384 84.18 70.84 -6.60
N LEU A 385 82.91 71.27 -6.50
CA LEU A 385 82.50 72.64 -6.78
C LEU A 385 83.06 73.67 -5.78
N THR A 386 83.16 73.31 -4.50
CA THR A 386 83.64 74.23 -3.44
C THR A 386 85.16 74.24 -3.28
N GLY A 387 85.90 73.38 -3.98
CA GLY A 387 87.35 73.25 -3.85
C GLY A 387 87.81 72.70 -2.49
N SER A 388 86.93 72.01 -1.76
CA SER A 388 87.22 71.45 -0.44
C SER A 388 88.16 70.24 -0.54
N LYS A 389 89.21 70.18 0.28
CA LYS A 389 90.12 69.01 0.38
C LYS A 389 89.98 68.35 1.76
N PRO A 390 89.81 67.01 1.84
CA PRO A 390 89.76 66.03 0.74
C PRO A 390 88.37 65.94 0.06
N VAL A 391 88.36 65.57 -1.22
CA VAL A 391 87.13 65.27 -1.99
C VAL A 391 86.73 63.81 -1.71
N PRO A 392 85.48 63.51 -1.28
CA PRO A 392 85.01 62.14 -1.13
C PRO A 392 85.12 61.36 -2.46
N PRO A 393 85.36 60.04 -2.49
CA PRO A 393 85.36 59.29 -3.75
C PRO A 393 83.96 59.26 -4.39
N ALA A 394 83.89 59.28 -5.72
CA ALA A 394 82.63 59.06 -6.43
C ALA A 394 82.12 57.62 -6.15
N PRO A 395 80.82 57.42 -5.92
CA PRO A 395 80.28 56.08 -5.79
C PRO A 395 80.41 55.30 -7.11
N THR A 396 80.87 54.05 -7.05
CA THR A 396 81.22 53.23 -8.22
C THR A 396 80.19 52.16 -8.58
N ASN A 397 79.14 52.01 -7.78
CA ASN A 397 78.15 50.92 -7.89
C ASN A 397 76.97 51.22 -8.84
N LEU A 398 77.07 52.22 -9.73
CA LEU A 398 75.98 52.56 -10.66
C LEU A 398 75.58 51.37 -11.56
N ALA A 399 76.57 50.62 -12.08
CA ALA A 399 76.31 49.46 -12.92
C ALA A 399 75.57 48.33 -12.17
N GLU A 400 75.89 48.14 -10.88
CA GLU A 400 75.22 47.15 -10.03
C GLU A 400 73.77 47.54 -9.76
N LEU A 401 73.51 48.84 -9.53
CA LEU A 401 72.16 49.37 -9.34
C LEU A 401 71.33 49.25 -10.63
N GLN A 402 71.92 49.53 -11.80
CA GLN A 402 71.26 49.32 -13.09
C GLN A 402 70.92 47.84 -13.33
N ALA A 403 71.85 46.94 -13.03
CA ALA A 403 71.60 45.50 -13.11
C ALA A 403 70.53 45.04 -12.11
N TRP A 404 70.47 45.63 -10.91
CA TRP A 404 69.40 45.35 -9.94
C TRP A 404 68.04 45.83 -10.45
N LYS A 405 67.96 47.04 -10.99
CA LYS A 405 66.72 47.56 -11.60
C LYS A 405 66.19 46.63 -12.69
N ALA A 406 67.05 46.17 -13.59
CA ALA A 406 66.66 45.22 -14.63
C ALA A 406 66.08 43.92 -14.04
N ARG A 407 66.69 43.36 -12.99
CA ARG A 407 66.14 42.17 -12.30
C ARG A 407 64.78 42.43 -11.64
N LEU A 408 64.56 43.63 -11.10
CA LEU A 408 63.26 44.00 -10.52
C LEU A 408 62.19 44.11 -11.62
N ASP A 409 62.54 44.68 -12.77
CA ASP A 409 61.63 44.75 -13.93
C ASP A 409 61.25 43.35 -14.40
N ASP A 410 62.22 42.43 -14.53
CA ASP A 410 61.95 41.03 -14.89
C ASP A 410 61.02 40.33 -13.86
N LYS A 411 61.21 40.60 -12.56
CA LYS A 411 60.35 40.06 -11.50
C LYS A 411 58.93 40.65 -11.56
N TYR A 412 58.82 41.94 -11.83
CA TYR A 412 57.53 42.60 -11.99
C TYR A 412 56.75 42.00 -13.17
N ASP A 413 57.43 41.78 -14.30
CA ASP A 413 56.83 41.17 -15.48
C ASP A 413 56.34 39.74 -15.19
N GLN A 414 57.12 38.95 -14.45
CA GLN A 414 56.70 37.61 -13.99
C GLN A 414 55.45 37.66 -13.10
N TYR A 415 55.44 38.55 -12.09
CA TYR A 415 54.28 38.74 -11.22
C TYR A 415 53.03 39.17 -12.00
N SER A 416 53.18 40.15 -12.90
CA SER A 416 52.08 40.72 -13.69
C SER A 416 51.47 39.67 -14.64
N ALA A 417 52.30 38.84 -15.24
CA ALA A 417 51.86 37.72 -16.08
C ALA A 417 51.08 36.69 -15.27
N GLU A 418 51.59 36.28 -14.10
CA GLU A 418 50.93 35.30 -13.23
C GLU A 418 49.62 35.85 -12.64
N TRP A 419 49.60 37.11 -12.23
CA TRP A 419 48.39 37.80 -11.79
C TRP A 419 47.31 37.83 -12.87
N SER A 420 47.69 38.13 -14.12
CA SER A 420 46.77 38.12 -15.26
C SER A 420 46.19 36.71 -15.51
N ARG A 421 47.02 35.67 -15.37
CA ARG A 421 46.60 34.26 -15.46
C ARG A 421 45.61 33.90 -14.35
N LEU A 422 45.90 34.27 -13.11
CA LEU A 422 45.02 34.04 -11.96
C LEU A 422 43.67 34.75 -12.11
N ASN A 423 43.66 35.99 -12.60
CA ASN A 423 42.41 36.71 -12.88
C ASN A 423 41.57 36.06 -14.00
N ALA A 424 42.22 35.47 -15.00
CA ALA A 424 41.52 34.69 -16.01
C ALA A 424 40.92 33.40 -15.41
N TRP A 425 41.69 32.69 -14.58
CA TRP A 425 41.23 31.48 -13.89
C TRP A 425 40.06 31.78 -12.92
N SER A 426 40.13 32.85 -12.13
CA SER A 426 39.03 33.27 -11.26
C SER A 426 37.73 33.47 -12.03
N ARG A 427 37.77 34.15 -13.19
CA ARG A 427 36.59 34.33 -14.05
C ARG A 427 36.02 33.02 -14.58
N GLN A 428 36.90 32.04 -14.87
CA GLN A 428 36.46 30.70 -15.28
C GLN A 428 35.76 29.97 -14.12
N LEU A 429 36.31 30.05 -12.90
CA LEU A 429 35.68 29.48 -11.70
C LEU A 429 34.32 30.13 -11.42
N ASP A 430 34.21 31.45 -11.53
CA ASP A 430 32.93 32.16 -11.37
C ASP A 430 31.89 31.68 -12.38
N SER A 431 32.29 31.52 -13.64
CA SER A 431 31.41 30.99 -14.69
C SER A 431 30.99 29.54 -14.41
N LYS A 432 31.91 28.69 -13.94
CA LYS A 432 31.60 27.29 -13.56
C LYS A 432 30.62 27.25 -12.39
N LEU A 433 30.83 28.06 -11.35
CA LEU A 433 29.93 28.14 -10.21
C LEU A 433 28.53 28.62 -10.62
N ALA A 434 28.44 29.62 -11.50
CA ALA A 434 27.17 30.11 -12.02
C ALA A 434 26.41 28.99 -12.76
N ASN A 435 27.10 28.22 -13.60
CA ASN A 435 26.53 27.08 -14.31
C ASN A 435 26.05 25.97 -13.34
N LEU A 436 26.85 25.63 -12.33
CA LEU A 436 26.46 24.66 -11.29
C LEU A 436 25.23 25.12 -10.51
N LYS A 437 25.15 26.39 -10.14
CA LYS A 437 23.97 26.97 -9.45
C LYS A 437 22.73 26.89 -10.34
N ALA A 438 22.86 27.24 -11.62
CA ALA A 438 21.76 27.15 -12.58
C ALA A 438 21.30 25.69 -12.77
N TRP A 439 22.23 24.74 -12.85
CA TRP A 439 21.91 23.32 -12.97
C TRP A 439 21.22 22.79 -11.71
N ARG A 440 21.75 23.08 -10.52
CA ARG A 440 21.10 22.73 -9.24
C ARG A 440 19.67 23.28 -9.20
N SER A 441 19.46 24.53 -9.63
CA SER A 441 18.12 25.11 -9.67
C SER A 441 17.20 24.35 -10.63
N LYS A 442 17.68 23.90 -11.80
CA LYS A 442 16.88 23.07 -12.71
C LYS A 442 16.52 21.72 -12.09
N LEU A 443 17.47 21.08 -11.41
CA LEU A 443 17.23 19.79 -10.74
C LEU A 443 16.20 19.93 -9.61
N VAL A 444 16.37 20.92 -8.74
CA VAL A 444 15.45 21.13 -7.59
C VAL A 444 14.05 21.55 -8.02
N ASN A 445 13.91 22.21 -9.18
CA ASN A 445 12.61 22.63 -9.70
C ASN A 445 12.01 21.63 -10.71
N SER A 446 12.64 20.47 -10.91
CA SER A 446 12.10 19.42 -11.79
C SER A 446 10.91 18.71 -11.12
N GLU A 447 10.02 18.14 -11.92
CA GLU A 447 8.87 17.37 -11.41
C GLU A 447 9.38 16.18 -10.59
N GLU A 448 10.44 15.54 -11.09
CA GLU A 448 11.13 14.39 -10.52
C GLU A 448 11.69 14.64 -9.11
N TYR A 449 12.06 15.89 -8.78
CA TYR A 449 12.51 16.25 -7.43
C TYR A 449 11.42 16.02 -6.37
N HIS A 450 10.17 16.10 -6.77
CA HIS A 450 9.02 15.92 -5.89
C HIS A 450 8.45 14.50 -5.95
N TRP A 451 9.03 13.61 -6.77
CA TRP A 451 8.60 12.22 -6.85
C TRP A 451 9.19 11.41 -5.71
N ILE A 452 8.33 10.71 -4.98
CA ILE A 452 8.78 9.74 -3.99
C ILE A 452 9.18 8.49 -4.76
N THR A 453 10.45 8.13 -4.70
CA THR A 453 10.96 6.95 -5.41
C THR A 453 11.11 5.82 -4.42
N TYR A 454 10.22 4.83 -4.47
CA TYR A 454 10.43 3.57 -3.79
C TYR A 454 11.25 2.66 -4.72
N THR A 455 12.33 2.08 -4.18
CA THR A 455 13.01 0.99 -4.88
C THR A 455 12.02 -0.17 -5.00
N PRO A 456 11.71 -0.64 -6.23
CA PRO A 456 10.74 -1.71 -6.41
C PRO A 456 11.21 -2.95 -5.64
N PRO A 457 10.32 -3.63 -4.90
CA PRO A 457 10.69 -4.73 -4.03
C PRO A 457 11.15 -5.98 -4.81
N GLY A 458 10.80 -6.13 -6.10
CA GLY A 458 11.30 -7.20 -6.93
C GLY A 458 10.36 -7.55 -8.08
N VAL A 459 10.73 -8.60 -8.82
CA VAL A 459 9.91 -9.20 -9.89
C VAL A 459 8.81 -10.05 -9.27
N VAL A 460 7.56 -9.78 -9.64
CA VAL A 460 6.37 -10.43 -9.09
C VAL A 460 6.25 -11.87 -9.60
N ASP A 461 6.19 -12.84 -8.69
CA ASP A 461 6.03 -14.26 -9.01
C ASP A 461 4.59 -14.74 -8.78
N VAL A 462 4.12 -14.67 -7.54
CA VAL A 462 2.76 -15.08 -7.14
C VAL A 462 1.96 -13.87 -6.72
N ILE A 463 0.70 -13.83 -7.15
CA ILE A 463 -0.30 -12.84 -6.77
C ILE A 463 -1.48 -13.59 -6.18
N GLU A 464 -1.83 -13.28 -4.95
CA GLU A 464 -3.00 -13.82 -4.27
C GLU A 464 -3.90 -12.65 -3.89
N VAL A 465 -5.19 -12.77 -4.23
CA VAL A 465 -6.20 -11.76 -3.90
C VAL A 465 -7.22 -12.38 -2.98
N TYR A 466 -7.37 -11.78 -1.81
CA TYR A 466 -8.32 -12.15 -0.77
C TYR A 466 -9.48 -11.17 -0.82
N TRP A 467 -10.57 -11.62 -1.44
CA TRP A 467 -11.87 -10.97 -1.30
C TRP A 467 -12.55 -11.57 -0.07
N GLY A 468 -13.14 -10.72 0.77
CA GLY A 468 -13.89 -11.17 1.93
C GLY A 468 -15.09 -12.04 1.59
#